data_AF-A0A259CRA2-F1
#
_entry.id   AF-A0A259CRA2-F1
#
_cell.length_a   1.000
_cell.length_b   1.000
_cell.length_c   1.000
_cell.angle_alpha   90.00
_cell.angle_beta   90.00
_cell.angle_gamma   90.00
#
_symmetry.space_group_name_H-M   'P 1'
#
loop_
_entity.id
_entity.type
_entity.pdbx_description
1 polymer ?
#
loop_
_entity_poly.entity_id
_entity_poly.type
_entity_poly.pdbx_seq_one_letter_code
_entity_poly.pdbx_strand_id
1 'polypeptide(L)'
;MNKKILIVDDQSLNQTLIAAYINQYCEQNGDILEIQTANDGIQAVTLCQEQPFDLIFMDILMPKMNGIDATKHIISILPNALIIIVSTQGDEENQIQALRNGAKDYFLKPIQPDVFKRRLQLYMNMMKNDTSPVSSSKSINPFTNATFCYKTTYLIENEEDLTQLWESMLSIKNSVRSNFLSDLIRFMYQLGQVMLSRQVQPQIIMEENEEYYFFSITNINILPKAKISQLIESYLKNSTYEFSANLLSFKIAKESSQILAPEIQNVAKDAIPSVKATYHKENEALQKFTFMEEEDITSLELRLNELATQFMWMGSNELNRDDVDQIISAFERTSSILMLYSETQTLGIAIRDLISIIQRDEKVFIDMAAQMSTLCKSFNNDLIIWFKSIFYEGAPSINFMDASIISNIQMVQSFLLPAEEIPLDDADGFEFF
;
A
#
# COMPACT_ATOMS: atom_id res chain seq x y z
N MET A 1 1.22 12.29 -22.67
CA MET A 1 1.40 13.66 -22.11
C MET A 1 2.71 13.69 -21.37
N ASN A 2 3.50 14.77 -21.47
CA ASN A 2 4.69 14.91 -20.63
C ASN A 2 4.23 15.10 -19.17
N LYS A 3 4.77 14.30 -18.27
CA LYS A 3 4.45 14.38 -16.84
C LYS A 3 5.17 15.60 -16.24
N LYS A 4 4.50 16.30 -15.33
CA LYS A 4 4.99 17.53 -14.69
C LYS A 4 5.48 17.26 -13.28
N ILE A 5 6.72 17.67 -12.99
CA ILE A 5 7.34 17.54 -11.68
C ILE A 5 7.59 18.93 -11.09
N LEU A 6 7.19 19.12 -9.85
CA LEU A 6 7.54 20.30 -9.06
C LEU A 6 8.64 19.95 -8.05
N ILE A 7 9.71 20.73 -8.03
CA ILE A 7 10.77 20.64 -7.02
C ILE A 7 10.71 21.88 -6.13
N VAL A 8 10.50 21.69 -4.83
CA VAL A 8 10.34 22.76 -3.86
C VAL A 8 11.46 22.65 -2.82
N ASP A 9 12.37 23.63 -2.82
CA ASP A 9 13.48 23.72 -1.86
C ASP A 9 13.96 25.18 -1.85
N ASP A 10 14.35 25.74 -0.71
CA ASP A 10 14.80 27.13 -0.64
C ASP A 10 16.24 27.34 -1.14
N GLN A 11 16.98 26.24 -1.31
CA GLN A 11 18.34 26.24 -1.84
C GLN A 11 18.37 25.79 -3.30
N SER A 12 18.78 26.70 -4.17
CA SER A 12 18.91 26.44 -5.62
C SER A 12 19.82 25.26 -5.95
N LEU A 13 20.82 24.97 -5.11
CA LEU A 13 21.71 23.82 -5.27
C LEU A 13 20.94 22.49 -5.13
N ASN A 14 20.04 22.37 -4.15
CA ASN A 14 19.23 21.16 -3.95
C ASN A 14 18.25 20.96 -5.11
N GLN A 15 17.61 22.05 -5.56
CA GLN A 15 16.74 22.01 -6.75
C GLN A 15 17.51 21.51 -7.98
N THR A 16 18.72 22.03 -8.20
CA THR A 16 19.59 21.65 -9.32
C THR A 16 20.02 20.18 -9.23
N LEU A 17 20.33 19.69 -8.03
CA LEU A 17 20.73 18.30 -7.80
C LEU A 17 19.59 17.33 -8.13
N ILE A 18 18.39 17.58 -7.60
CA ILE A 18 17.21 16.74 -7.87
C ILE A 18 16.87 16.78 -9.36
N ALA A 19 16.89 17.96 -9.99
CA ALA A 19 16.66 18.10 -11.42
C ALA A 19 17.71 17.33 -12.25
N ALA A 20 18.99 17.36 -11.85
CA ALA A 20 20.04 16.59 -12.51
C ALA A 20 19.79 15.08 -12.42
N TYR A 21 19.35 14.56 -11.26
CA TYR A 21 19.01 13.14 -11.12
C TYR A 21 17.80 12.75 -11.97
N ILE A 22 16.78 13.60 -12.05
CA ILE A 22 15.61 13.38 -12.91
C ILE A 22 16.04 13.36 -14.39
N ASN A 23 16.83 14.34 -14.83
CA ASN A 23 17.30 14.40 -16.21
C ASN A 23 18.16 13.18 -16.57
N GLN A 24 19.05 12.75 -15.68
CA GLN A 24 19.85 11.55 -15.89
C GLN A 24 18.98 10.29 -15.99
N TYR A 25 17.91 10.19 -15.20
CA TYR A 25 16.92 9.11 -15.33
C TYR A 25 16.21 9.16 -16.69
N CYS A 26 15.75 10.34 -17.12
CA CYS A 26 15.10 10.53 -18.43
C CYS A 26 16.00 10.12 -19.60
N GLU A 27 17.27 10.54 -19.59
CA GLU A 27 18.26 10.18 -20.61
C GLU A 27 18.45 8.65 -20.71
N GLN A 28 18.39 7.95 -19.58
CA GLN A 28 18.57 6.50 -19.52
C GLN A 28 17.33 5.72 -19.96
N ASN A 29 16.12 6.27 -19.78
CA ASN A 29 14.85 5.56 -19.99
C ASN A 29 14.02 6.10 -21.16
N GLY A 30 14.46 7.18 -21.83
CA GLY A 30 13.72 7.80 -22.93
C GLY A 30 12.46 8.55 -22.51
N ASP A 31 12.26 8.80 -21.20
CA ASP A 31 11.14 9.56 -20.68
C ASP A 31 11.37 11.08 -20.88
N ILE A 32 10.28 11.86 -21.03
CA ILE A 32 10.33 13.33 -21.08
C ILE A 32 9.48 13.90 -19.95
N LEU A 33 10.14 14.59 -19.02
CA LEU A 33 9.53 15.18 -17.83
C LEU A 33 9.70 16.70 -17.85
N GLU A 34 8.62 17.42 -17.55
CA GLU A 34 8.64 18.87 -17.43
C GLU A 34 8.91 19.23 -15.97
N ILE A 35 10.06 19.87 -15.70
CA ILE A 35 10.48 20.23 -14.35
C ILE A 35 10.22 21.71 -14.12
N GLN A 36 9.52 22.03 -13.02
CA GLN A 36 9.39 23.37 -12.50
C GLN A 36 9.90 23.43 -11.07
N THR A 37 10.37 24.61 -10.64
CA THR A 37 10.88 24.81 -9.28
C THR A 37 10.11 25.89 -8.51
N ALA A 38 10.12 25.76 -7.19
CA ALA A 38 9.63 26.76 -6.24
C ALA A 38 10.61 26.90 -5.07
N ASN A 39 10.73 28.12 -4.53
CA ASN A 39 11.71 28.47 -3.51
C ASN A 39 11.12 28.49 -2.08
N ASP A 40 9.81 28.32 -1.94
CA ASP A 40 9.12 28.23 -0.66
C ASP A 40 7.74 27.58 -0.82
N GLY A 41 7.11 27.22 0.31
CA GLY A 41 5.79 26.58 0.32
C GLY A 41 4.67 27.45 -0.24
N ILE A 42 4.75 28.78 -0.13
CA ILE A 42 3.72 29.69 -0.68
C ILE A 42 3.75 29.64 -2.21
N GLN A 43 4.95 29.72 -2.79
CA GLN A 43 5.13 29.59 -4.23
C GLN A 43 4.66 28.21 -4.71
N ALA A 44 4.98 27.14 -4.00
CA ALA A 44 4.54 25.79 -4.36
C ALA A 44 3.00 25.65 -4.37
N VAL A 45 2.33 26.13 -3.32
CA VAL A 45 0.85 26.13 -3.24
C VAL A 45 0.25 26.95 -4.38
N THR A 46 0.82 28.13 -4.67
CA THR A 46 0.34 28.99 -5.77
C THR A 46 0.45 28.27 -7.12
N LEU A 47 1.59 27.65 -7.40
CA LEU A 47 1.78 26.90 -8.64
C LEU A 47 0.81 25.71 -8.75
N CYS A 48 0.56 24.98 -7.65
CA CYS A 48 -0.39 23.87 -7.63
C CYS A 48 -1.85 24.31 -7.82
N GLN A 49 -2.18 25.58 -7.52
CA GLN A 49 -3.49 26.16 -7.81
C GLN A 49 -3.64 26.56 -9.28
N GLU A 50 -2.54 26.99 -9.90
CA GLU A 50 -2.54 27.41 -11.31
C GLU A 50 -2.55 26.22 -12.27
N GLN A 51 -1.86 25.13 -11.92
CA GLN A 51 -1.78 23.93 -12.73
C GLN A 51 -1.51 22.66 -11.89
N PRO A 52 -1.98 21.48 -12.35
CA PRO A 52 -1.67 20.23 -11.67
C PRO A 52 -0.22 19.79 -11.94
N PHE A 53 0.39 19.16 -10.93
CA PHE A 53 1.66 18.44 -11.01
C PHE A 53 1.43 16.96 -10.72
N ASP A 54 2.12 16.08 -11.43
CA ASP A 54 2.01 14.63 -11.23
C ASP A 54 2.86 14.14 -10.04
N LEU A 55 3.97 14.83 -9.76
CA LEU A 55 4.89 14.50 -8.67
C LEU A 55 5.50 15.78 -8.08
N ILE A 56 5.56 15.86 -6.76
CA ILE A 56 6.11 17.01 -6.04
C ILE A 56 7.19 16.52 -5.08
N PHE A 57 8.42 17.02 -5.24
CA PHE A 57 9.47 16.89 -4.24
C PHE A 57 9.44 18.13 -3.35
N MET A 58 9.25 17.94 -2.04
CA MET A 58 8.99 19.02 -1.08
C MET A 58 10.00 19.00 0.06
N ASP A 59 10.85 20.00 0.16
CA ASP A 59 11.68 20.22 1.34
C ASP A 59 10.84 20.60 2.56
N ILE A 60 11.28 20.23 3.76
CA ILE A 60 10.57 20.56 5.00
C ILE A 60 10.89 22.00 5.44
N LEU A 61 12.16 22.37 5.48
CA LEU A 61 12.64 23.55 6.21
C LEU A 61 12.85 24.71 5.25
N MET A 62 11.77 25.45 4.98
CA MET A 62 11.78 26.59 4.07
C MET A 62 11.28 27.88 4.73
N PRO A 63 11.72 29.06 4.26
CA PRO A 63 11.20 30.34 4.74
C PRO A 63 9.74 30.54 4.32
N LYS A 64 9.04 31.43 5.04
CA LYS A 64 7.64 31.84 4.84
C LYS A 64 6.59 30.76 5.11
N MET A 65 6.67 29.61 4.43
CA MET A 65 5.82 28.44 4.63
C MET A 65 6.68 27.18 4.51
N ASN A 66 6.68 26.39 5.58
CA ASN A 66 7.40 25.12 5.63
C ASN A 66 6.70 24.06 4.75
N GLY A 67 7.41 22.96 4.46
CA GLY A 67 6.90 21.87 3.63
C GLY A 67 5.73 21.11 4.22
N ILE A 68 5.60 21.06 5.56
CA ILE A 68 4.51 20.36 6.26
C ILE A 68 3.18 21.07 6.04
N ASP A 69 3.18 22.39 6.25
CA ASP A 69 2.03 23.26 6.01
C ASP A 69 1.69 23.33 4.52
N ALA A 70 2.72 23.44 3.66
CA ALA A 70 2.54 23.41 2.22
C ALA A 70 1.90 22.09 1.76
N THR A 71 2.37 20.95 2.27
CA THR A 71 1.80 19.62 1.98
C THR A 71 0.32 19.58 2.34
N LYS A 72 -0.03 20.01 3.55
CA LYS A 72 -1.43 20.06 4.01
C LYS A 72 -2.30 20.93 3.10
N HIS A 73 -1.81 22.11 2.71
CA HIS A 73 -2.51 23.00 1.80
C HIS A 73 -2.67 22.39 0.40
N ILE A 74 -1.61 21.84 -0.18
CA ILE A 74 -1.65 21.22 -1.51
C ILE A 74 -2.62 20.04 -1.50
N ILE A 75 -2.55 19.14 -0.52
CA ILE A 75 -3.47 17.98 -0.42
C ILE A 75 -4.93 18.43 -0.26
N SER A 76 -5.19 19.55 0.42
CA SER A 76 -6.56 20.07 0.51
C SER A 76 -7.15 20.54 -0.83
N ILE A 77 -6.29 20.89 -1.80
CA ILE A 77 -6.67 21.38 -3.14
C ILE A 77 -6.58 20.24 -4.16
N LEU A 78 -5.58 19.37 -4.02
CA LEU A 78 -5.23 18.24 -4.87
C LEU A 78 -5.11 16.97 -4.00
N PRO A 79 -6.23 16.32 -3.63
CA PRO A 79 -6.22 15.18 -2.70
C PRO A 79 -5.38 13.97 -3.14
N ASN A 80 -5.17 13.87 -4.46
CA ASN A 80 -4.40 12.78 -5.08
C ASN A 80 -2.97 13.20 -5.46
N ALA A 81 -2.49 14.38 -5.02
CA ALA A 81 -1.13 14.81 -5.31
C ALA A 81 -0.11 13.82 -4.73
N LEU A 82 0.83 13.38 -5.57
CA LEU A 82 1.96 12.56 -5.13
C LEU A 82 3.06 13.48 -4.59
N ILE A 83 3.06 13.68 -3.27
CA ILE A 83 4.03 14.52 -2.57
C ILE A 83 5.05 13.63 -1.88
N ILE A 84 6.33 13.83 -2.23
CA ILE A 84 7.48 13.16 -1.65
C ILE A 84 8.30 14.17 -0.88
N ILE A 85 8.44 13.95 0.42
CA ILE A 85 9.18 14.85 1.29
C ILE A 85 10.68 14.66 1.07
N VAL A 86 11.45 15.72 1.15
CA VAL A 86 12.91 15.66 1.19
C VAL A 86 13.35 16.29 2.50
N SER A 87 14.06 15.54 3.34
CA SER A 87 14.34 15.94 4.72
C SER A 87 15.76 15.62 5.13
N THR A 88 16.26 16.27 6.18
CA THR A 88 17.58 15.95 6.74
C THR A 88 17.48 14.86 7.79
N GLN A 89 18.61 14.21 8.10
CA GLN A 89 18.65 13.24 9.17
C GLN A 89 18.31 13.90 10.52
N GLY A 90 17.43 13.28 11.31
CA GLY A 90 16.95 13.82 12.59
C GLY A 90 15.62 14.57 12.53
N ASP A 91 15.02 14.74 11.35
CA ASP A 91 13.70 15.36 11.15
C ASP A 91 12.52 14.36 11.28
N GLU A 92 12.65 13.30 12.07
CA GLU A 92 11.68 12.19 12.15
C GLU A 92 10.27 12.67 12.50
N GLU A 93 10.13 13.55 13.49
CA GLU A 93 8.83 14.10 13.88
C GLU A 93 8.17 14.90 12.75
N ASN A 94 8.97 15.66 12.00
CA ASN A 94 8.52 16.44 10.85
C ASN A 94 8.12 15.53 9.68
N GLN A 95 8.85 14.44 9.43
CA GLN A 95 8.51 13.42 8.43
C GLN A 95 7.15 12.78 8.74
N ILE A 96 6.95 12.35 10.00
CA ILE A 96 5.69 11.77 10.48
C ILE A 96 4.54 12.76 10.28
N GLN A 97 4.74 14.02 10.65
CA GLN A 97 3.72 15.05 10.51
C GLN A 97 3.36 15.29 9.04
N ALA A 98 4.34 15.29 8.14
CA ALA A 98 4.10 15.41 6.71
C ALA A 98 3.33 14.21 6.14
N LEU A 99 3.68 12.98 6.53
CA LEU A 99 2.95 11.75 6.15
C LEU A 99 1.50 11.78 6.65
N ARG A 100 1.28 12.22 7.89
CA ARG A 100 -0.07 12.44 8.45
C ARG A 100 -0.87 13.49 7.66
N ASN A 101 -0.20 14.49 7.10
CA ASN A 101 -0.81 15.50 6.23
C ASN A 101 -1.04 15.04 4.79
N GLY A 102 -0.70 13.79 4.44
CA GLY A 102 -1.00 13.18 3.14
C GLY A 102 0.19 13.02 2.21
N ALA A 103 1.41 13.36 2.63
CA ALA A 103 2.61 12.96 1.89
C ALA A 103 2.65 11.43 1.73
N LYS A 104 3.19 10.97 0.62
CA LYS A 104 3.19 9.54 0.25
C LYS A 104 4.48 8.83 0.59
N ASP A 105 5.57 9.58 0.65
CA ASP A 105 6.90 9.03 0.91
C ASP A 105 7.89 10.16 1.29
N TYR A 106 9.12 9.80 1.65
CA TYR A 106 10.20 10.77 1.92
C TYR A 106 11.60 10.28 1.53
N PHE A 107 12.50 11.21 1.22
CA PHE A 107 13.94 11.01 1.05
C PHE A 107 14.72 11.62 2.20
N LEU A 108 15.79 10.93 2.61
CA LEU A 108 16.81 11.47 3.50
C LEU A 108 17.94 12.12 2.69
N LYS A 109 18.34 13.32 3.08
CA LYS A 109 19.53 14.01 2.59
C LYS A 109 20.78 13.46 3.32
N PRO A 110 21.92 13.23 2.64
CA PRO A 110 22.14 13.39 1.20
C PRO A 110 21.50 12.27 0.39
N ILE A 111 20.82 12.65 -0.70
CA ILE A 111 20.14 11.68 -1.58
C ILE A 111 21.21 10.95 -2.41
N GLN A 112 21.24 9.62 -2.30
CA GLN A 112 22.09 8.79 -3.16
C GLN A 112 21.47 8.70 -4.57
N PRO A 113 22.24 8.92 -5.66
CA PRO A 113 21.70 8.95 -7.03
C PRO A 113 20.99 7.65 -7.42
N ASP A 114 21.59 6.50 -7.10
CA ASP A 114 21.04 5.19 -7.48
C ASP A 114 19.72 4.93 -6.77
N VAL A 115 19.65 5.26 -5.48
CA VAL A 115 18.43 5.18 -4.66
C VAL A 115 17.35 6.10 -5.25
N PHE A 116 17.70 7.34 -5.60
CA PHE A 116 16.76 8.29 -6.20
C PHE A 116 16.16 7.78 -7.50
N LYS A 117 17.00 7.29 -8.42
CA LYS A 117 16.54 6.81 -9.74
C LYS A 117 15.60 5.62 -9.63
N ARG A 118 15.92 4.65 -8.76
CA ARG A 118 15.05 3.49 -8.53
C ARG A 118 13.69 3.93 -7.97
N ARG A 119 13.69 4.86 -7.02
CA ARG A 119 12.46 5.41 -6.44
C ARG A 119 11.66 6.21 -7.44
N LEU A 120 12.32 7.02 -8.25
CA LEU A 120 11.67 7.75 -9.34
C LEU A 120 11.01 6.78 -10.32
N GLN A 121 11.67 5.68 -10.70
CA GLN A 121 11.06 4.65 -11.56
C GLN A 121 9.75 4.09 -10.98
N LEU A 122 9.72 3.81 -9.68
CA LEU A 122 8.50 3.35 -9.00
C LEU A 122 7.40 4.42 -9.04
N TYR A 123 7.72 5.67 -8.73
CA TYR A 123 6.74 6.76 -8.81
C TYR A 123 6.24 6.96 -10.24
N MET A 124 7.12 6.85 -11.23
CA MET A 124 6.74 6.90 -12.65
C MET A 124 5.78 5.76 -13.01
N ASN A 125 6.00 4.55 -12.49
CA ASN A 125 5.07 3.43 -12.68
C ASN A 125 3.71 3.70 -12.00
N MET A 126 3.72 4.26 -10.78
CA MET A 126 2.49 4.69 -10.10
C MET A 126 1.75 5.77 -10.90
N MET A 127 2.48 6.69 -11.53
CA MET A 127 1.92 7.77 -12.35
C MET A 127 1.44 7.33 -13.74
N LYS A 128 2.00 6.24 -14.30
CA LYS A 128 1.58 5.65 -15.59
C LYS A 128 0.25 4.88 -15.46
N ASN A 129 -0.07 4.38 -14.27
CA ASN A 129 -1.30 3.66 -13.96
C ASN A 129 -2.46 4.61 -13.56
N ASP A 130 -2.76 5.64 -14.37
CA ASP A 130 -3.66 6.78 -14.07
C ASP A 130 -4.86 6.45 -13.11
N THR A 131 -4.90 7.20 -11.99
CA THR A 131 -6.02 7.48 -11.07
C THR A 131 -6.44 6.42 -10.03
N SER A 132 -5.74 6.39 -8.88
CA SER A 132 -6.28 6.31 -7.49
C SER A 132 -5.19 5.81 -6.54
N PRO A 133 -5.21 6.17 -5.24
CA PRO A 133 -4.28 5.60 -4.28
C PRO A 133 -4.50 4.10 -4.26
N VAL A 134 -3.50 3.34 -4.70
CA VAL A 134 -3.39 1.90 -4.46
C VAL A 134 -4.67 1.16 -4.90
N SER A 135 -4.95 1.16 -6.21
CA SER A 135 -5.77 0.11 -6.84
C SER A 135 -5.44 -0.05 -8.33
N SER A 136 -4.68 -1.11 -8.65
CA SER A 136 -5.05 -2.04 -9.74
C SER A 136 -4.09 -3.22 -9.76
N SER A 137 -4.12 -4.06 -8.71
CA SER A 137 -4.26 -5.47 -9.03
C SER A 137 -5.62 -5.57 -9.71
N LYS A 138 -5.69 -5.90 -11.01
CA LYS A 138 -6.95 -6.08 -11.75
C LYS A 138 -7.98 -6.79 -10.86
N SER A 139 -9.05 -6.09 -10.49
CA SER A 139 -10.09 -6.66 -9.64
C SER A 139 -10.61 -7.93 -10.31
N ILE A 140 -10.69 -9.00 -9.54
CA ILE A 140 -11.06 -10.31 -10.05
C ILE A 140 -12.58 -10.43 -10.12
N ASN A 141 -13.28 -9.83 -9.17
CA ASN A 141 -14.73 -9.75 -9.17
C ASN A 141 -15.24 -8.98 -10.42
N PRO A 142 -16.37 -9.39 -11.01
CA PRO A 142 -16.96 -8.74 -12.17
C PRO A 142 -17.78 -7.48 -11.84
N PHE A 143 -17.98 -7.16 -10.55
CA PHE A 143 -18.89 -6.10 -10.15
C PHE A 143 -18.26 -4.71 -10.21
N THR A 144 -16.97 -4.59 -9.86
CA THR A 144 -16.29 -3.30 -9.81
C THR A 144 -14.78 -3.44 -9.89
N ASN A 145 -14.14 -2.43 -10.48
CA ASN A 145 -12.69 -2.24 -10.41
C ASN A 145 -12.26 -1.35 -9.24
N ALA A 146 -13.22 -0.77 -8.51
CA ALA A 146 -13.00 0.06 -7.32
C ALA A 146 -12.97 -0.82 -6.07
N THR A 147 -11.98 -1.71 -5.99
CA THR A 147 -11.64 -2.48 -4.78
C THR A 147 -10.39 -1.91 -4.14
N PHE A 148 -10.20 -2.17 -2.85
CA PHE A 148 -8.90 -1.98 -2.24
C PHE A 148 -7.85 -2.85 -2.94
N CYS A 149 -6.59 -2.45 -2.83
CA CYS A 149 -5.48 -3.10 -3.53
C CYS A 149 -5.14 -4.50 -3.01
N TYR A 150 -5.55 -4.82 -1.79
CA TYR A 150 -5.33 -6.12 -1.20
C TYR A 150 -6.49 -7.06 -1.53
N LYS A 151 -6.12 -8.31 -1.86
CA LYS A 151 -7.05 -9.40 -2.06
C LYS A 151 -6.54 -10.61 -1.30
N THR A 152 -7.40 -11.26 -0.54
CA THR A 152 -7.04 -12.50 0.15
C THR A 152 -7.33 -13.65 -0.79
N THR A 153 -6.29 -14.36 -1.23
CA THR A 153 -6.44 -15.53 -2.11
C THR A 153 -6.09 -16.79 -1.34
N TYR A 154 -7.04 -17.71 -1.25
CA TYR A 154 -6.88 -19.04 -0.69
C TYR A 154 -6.71 -20.02 -1.86
N LEU A 155 -5.54 -20.64 -1.94
CA LEU A 155 -5.29 -21.75 -2.84
C LEU A 155 -5.81 -23.03 -2.16
N ILE A 156 -6.73 -23.73 -2.81
CA ILE A 156 -7.35 -24.92 -2.23
C ILE A 156 -6.79 -26.16 -2.94
N GLU A 157 -5.79 -26.78 -2.34
CA GLU A 157 -5.15 -27.99 -2.84
C GLU A 157 -5.71 -29.25 -2.17
N ASN A 158 -6.16 -29.13 -0.92
CA ASN A 158 -6.65 -30.22 -0.09
C ASN A 158 -7.79 -29.76 0.86
N GLU A 159 -8.32 -30.69 1.65
CA GLU A 159 -9.43 -30.42 2.59
C GLU A 159 -9.01 -29.62 3.85
N GLU A 160 -7.72 -29.65 4.19
CA GLU A 160 -7.15 -28.85 5.27
C GLU A 160 -7.18 -27.35 4.91
N ASP A 161 -6.87 -27.01 3.66
CA ASP A 161 -6.95 -25.62 3.15
C ASP A 161 -8.38 -25.06 3.21
N LEU A 162 -9.39 -25.91 2.95
CA LEU A 162 -10.80 -25.54 3.11
C LEU A 162 -11.18 -25.29 4.57
N THR A 163 -10.57 -26.04 5.49
CA THR A 163 -10.79 -25.88 6.93
C THR A 163 -10.15 -24.57 7.42
N GLN A 164 -8.94 -24.26 6.94
CA GLN A 164 -8.26 -23.00 7.22
C GLN A 164 -9.06 -21.80 6.68
N LEU A 165 -9.60 -21.91 5.46
CA LEU A 165 -10.50 -20.90 4.91
C LEU A 165 -11.75 -20.73 5.78
N TRP A 166 -12.36 -21.81 6.23
CA TRP A 166 -13.55 -21.76 7.07
C TRP A 166 -13.28 -21.00 8.38
N GLU A 167 -12.17 -21.31 9.06
CA GLU A 167 -11.77 -20.62 10.29
C GLU A 167 -11.47 -19.14 10.05
N SER A 168 -10.73 -18.83 8.98
CA SER A 168 -10.41 -17.47 8.58
C SER A 168 -11.65 -16.65 8.22
N MET A 169 -12.66 -17.27 7.62
CA MET A 169 -13.90 -16.58 7.25
C MET A 169 -14.88 -16.42 8.42
N LEU A 170 -14.77 -17.27 9.45
CA LEU A 170 -15.54 -17.13 10.69
C LEU A 170 -15.08 -15.93 11.54
N SER A 171 -13.83 -15.49 11.44
CA SER A 171 -13.39 -14.25 12.11
C SER A 171 -14.07 -13.01 11.48
N ILE A 172 -14.27 -13.02 10.15
CA ILE A 172 -14.99 -11.96 9.40
C ILE A 172 -16.48 -11.92 9.79
N LYS A 173 -17.06 -13.03 10.24
CA LYS A 173 -18.44 -13.06 10.77
C LYS A 173 -18.61 -12.18 12.01
N ASN A 174 -17.55 -11.86 12.74
CA ASN A 174 -17.63 -10.95 13.88
C ASN A 174 -17.72 -9.48 13.45
N SER A 175 -17.18 -9.11 12.29
CA SER A 175 -17.31 -7.77 11.70
C SER A 175 -18.56 -7.61 10.84
N VAL A 176 -19.10 -8.71 10.28
CA VAL A 176 -20.33 -8.74 9.48
C VAL A 176 -21.41 -9.53 10.21
N ARG A 177 -22.35 -8.84 10.87
CA ARG A 177 -23.52 -9.46 11.55
C ARG A 177 -24.60 -9.95 10.56
N SER A 178 -24.19 -10.66 9.51
CA SER A 178 -25.12 -11.21 8.53
C SER A 178 -25.13 -12.74 8.56
N ASN A 179 -26.31 -13.33 8.80
CA ASN A 179 -26.52 -14.77 8.64
C ASN A 179 -26.14 -15.24 7.23
N PHE A 180 -26.24 -14.34 6.25
CA PHE A 180 -25.88 -14.58 4.86
C PHE A 180 -24.39 -14.93 4.67
N LEU A 181 -23.47 -14.28 5.40
CA LEU A 181 -22.04 -14.58 5.28
C LEU A 181 -21.75 -16.02 5.73
N SER A 182 -22.38 -16.45 6.82
CA SER A 182 -22.24 -17.83 7.32
C SER A 182 -22.74 -18.87 6.31
N ASP A 183 -23.81 -18.55 5.59
CA ASP A 183 -24.36 -19.43 4.56
C ASP A 183 -23.50 -19.41 3.28
N LEU A 184 -22.91 -18.26 2.93
CA LEU A 184 -21.98 -18.14 1.82
C LEU A 184 -20.72 -18.97 2.05
N ILE A 185 -20.14 -18.88 3.25
CA ILE A 185 -18.93 -19.65 3.62
C ILE A 185 -19.22 -21.16 3.53
N ARG A 186 -20.38 -21.62 4.03
CA ARG A 186 -20.85 -23.01 3.86
C ARG A 186 -20.97 -23.41 2.42
N PHE A 187 -21.56 -22.55 1.60
CA PHE A 187 -21.71 -22.80 0.18
C PHE A 187 -20.34 -22.94 -0.52
N MET A 188 -19.42 -22.02 -0.26
CA MET A 188 -18.07 -22.04 -0.85
C MET A 188 -17.26 -23.25 -0.40
N TYR A 189 -17.36 -23.63 0.88
CA TYR A 189 -16.73 -24.83 1.43
C TYR A 189 -17.25 -26.10 0.73
N GLN A 190 -18.57 -26.26 0.62
CA GLN A 190 -19.17 -27.40 -0.07
C GLN A 190 -18.81 -27.46 -1.55
N LEU A 191 -18.79 -26.30 -2.22
CA LEU A 191 -18.40 -26.21 -3.61
C LEU A 191 -16.93 -26.60 -3.78
N GLY A 192 -16.05 -26.15 -2.89
CA GLY A 192 -14.64 -26.54 -2.83
C GLY A 192 -14.44 -28.05 -2.66
N GLN A 193 -15.16 -28.69 -1.73
CA GLN A 193 -15.10 -30.15 -1.54
C GLN A 193 -15.49 -30.91 -2.81
N VAL A 194 -16.55 -30.47 -3.50
CA VAL A 194 -16.99 -31.08 -4.77
C VAL A 194 -15.90 -30.92 -5.84
N MET A 195 -15.22 -29.78 -5.90
CA MET A 195 -14.15 -29.53 -6.86
C MET A 195 -12.91 -30.39 -6.58
N LEU A 196 -12.49 -30.50 -5.32
CA LEU A 196 -11.40 -31.37 -4.90
C LEU A 196 -11.68 -32.85 -5.20
N SER A 197 -12.92 -33.32 -4.98
CA SER A 197 -13.33 -34.69 -5.32
C SER A 197 -13.20 -35.02 -6.82
N ARG A 198 -13.15 -33.99 -7.66
CA ARG A 198 -12.97 -34.08 -9.11
C ARG A 198 -11.55 -33.70 -9.56
N GLN A 199 -10.60 -33.63 -8.63
CA GLN A 199 -9.20 -33.25 -8.88
C GLN A 199 -9.05 -31.85 -9.50
N VAL A 200 -9.96 -30.93 -9.17
CA VAL A 200 -9.84 -29.52 -9.55
C VAL A 200 -9.59 -28.69 -8.31
N GLN A 201 -8.52 -27.91 -8.35
CA GLN A 201 -8.11 -27.02 -7.28
C GLN A 201 -8.69 -25.62 -7.53
N PRO A 202 -9.69 -25.18 -6.75
CA PRO A 202 -10.19 -23.82 -6.84
C PRO A 202 -9.25 -22.83 -6.14
N GLN A 203 -9.35 -21.57 -6.53
CA GLN A 203 -8.90 -20.45 -5.72
C GLN A 203 -10.13 -19.73 -5.20
N ILE A 204 -10.15 -19.41 -3.91
CA ILE A 204 -11.16 -18.55 -3.31
C ILE A 204 -10.52 -17.19 -3.02
N ILE A 205 -11.12 -16.13 -3.54
CA ILE A 205 -10.55 -14.79 -3.54
C ILE A 205 -11.56 -13.87 -2.85
N MET A 206 -11.09 -13.14 -1.84
CA MET A 206 -11.84 -12.09 -1.19
C MET A 206 -11.24 -10.74 -1.58
N GLU A 207 -12.08 -9.86 -2.11
CA GLU A 207 -11.78 -8.46 -2.36
C GLU A 207 -12.80 -7.62 -1.60
N GLU A 208 -12.49 -6.37 -1.30
CA GLU A 208 -13.45 -5.50 -0.62
C GLU A 208 -13.26 -4.04 -1.03
N ASN A 209 -14.26 -3.21 -0.74
CA ASN A 209 -14.17 -1.76 -0.81
C ASN A 209 -14.88 -1.13 0.40
N GLU A 210 -15.11 0.18 0.37
CA GLU A 210 -15.76 0.89 1.49
C GLU A 210 -17.15 0.33 1.84
N GLU A 211 -17.89 -0.19 0.86
CA GLU A 211 -19.30 -0.57 1.03
C GLU A 211 -19.55 -2.08 0.96
N TYR A 212 -18.68 -2.86 0.31
CA TYR A 212 -18.95 -4.26 -0.03
C TYR A 212 -17.75 -5.18 0.18
N TYR A 213 -18.05 -6.43 0.50
CA TYR A 213 -17.18 -7.59 0.30
C TYR A 213 -17.54 -8.30 -1.01
N PHE A 214 -16.52 -8.75 -1.73
CA PHE A 214 -16.61 -9.53 -2.95
C PHE A 214 -15.91 -10.88 -2.76
N PHE A 215 -16.67 -11.98 -2.83
CA PHE A 215 -16.13 -13.33 -2.69
C PHE A 215 -16.19 -14.05 -4.03
N SER A 216 -15.05 -14.47 -4.55
CA SER A 216 -14.92 -15.09 -5.86
C SER A 216 -14.34 -16.49 -5.74
N ILE A 217 -14.84 -17.45 -6.52
CA ILE A 217 -14.27 -18.80 -6.63
C ILE A 217 -13.96 -19.11 -8.10
N THR A 218 -12.73 -19.55 -8.36
CA THR A 218 -12.24 -19.89 -9.71
C THR A 218 -12.54 -21.35 -10.07
N ASN A 219 -12.29 -21.73 -11.33
CA ASN A 219 -12.39 -23.11 -11.82
C ASN A 219 -13.79 -23.74 -11.79
N ILE A 220 -14.84 -22.92 -11.74
CA ILE A 220 -16.23 -23.36 -11.66
C ILE A 220 -16.76 -24.07 -12.91
N ASN A 221 -16.03 -24.02 -14.04
CA ASN A 221 -16.45 -24.64 -15.30
C ASN A 221 -16.64 -26.17 -15.22
N ILE A 222 -16.19 -26.81 -14.14
CA ILE A 222 -16.39 -28.25 -13.90
C ILE A 222 -17.83 -28.63 -13.52
N LEU A 223 -18.69 -27.65 -13.22
CA LEU A 223 -20.09 -27.86 -12.88
C LEU A 223 -21.00 -27.06 -13.82
N PRO A 224 -22.15 -27.63 -14.26
CA PRO A 224 -23.10 -26.88 -15.08
C PRO A 224 -23.61 -25.65 -14.33
N LYS A 225 -23.50 -24.45 -14.95
CA LYS A 225 -23.94 -23.18 -14.36
C LYS A 225 -25.38 -23.23 -13.85
N ALA A 226 -26.28 -23.90 -14.59
CA ALA A 226 -27.68 -24.10 -14.17
C ALA A 226 -27.81 -24.83 -12.82
N LYS A 227 -26.96 -25.82 -12.55
CA LYS A 227 -26.97 -26.57 -11.29
C LYS A 227 -26.39 -25.73 -10.15
N ILE A 228 -25.36 -24.94 -10.41
CA ILE A 228 -24.79 -23.99 -9.44
C ILE A 228 -25.86 -22.94 -9.08
N SER A 229 -26.54 -22.34 -10.07
CA SER A 229 -27.60 -21.36 -9.83
C SER A 229 -28.75 -21.93 -8.99
N GLN A 230 -29.19 -23.15 -9.28
CA GLN A 230 -30.22 -23.83 -8.48
C GLN A 230 -29.77 -24.03 -7.01
N LEU A 231 -28.50 -24.36 -6.80
CA LEU A 231 -27.94 -24.48 -5.44
C LEU A 231 -27.89 -23.11 -4.75
N ILE A 232 -27.42 -22.06 -5.42
CA ILE A 232 -27.40 -20.69 -4.88
C ILE A 232 -28.81 -20.26 -4.48
N GLU A 233 -29.83 -20.46 -5.31
CA GLU A 233 -31.22 -20.13 -4.99
C GLU A 233 -31.76 -20.90 -3.78
N SER A 234 -31.27 -22.12 -3.56
CA SER A 234 -31.69 -22.96 -2.42
C SER A 234 -30.99 -22.61 -1.10
N TYR A 235 -29.72 -22.18 -1.14
CA TYR A 235 -28.89 -21.92 0.05
C TYR A 235 -28.69 -20.43 0.36
N LEU A 236 -28.76 -19.55 -0.63
CA LEU A 236 -28.40 -18.13 -0.56
C LEU A 236 -29.51 -17.26 -1.17
N LYS A 237 -30.70 -17.28 -0.56
CA LYS A 237 -31.83 -16.48 -1.02
C LYS A 237 -31.48 -14.99 -1.02
N ASN A 238 -31.79 -14.29 -2.10
CA ASN A 238 -31.51 -12.86 -2.33
C ASN A 238 -30.02 -12.50 -2.42
N SER A 239 -29.12 -13.46 -2.70
CA SER A 239 -27.72 -13.17 -2.98
C SER A 239 -27.54 -12.36 -4.27
N THR A 240 -26.63 -11.39 -4.26
CA THR A 240 -26.12 -10.80 -5.51
C THR A 240 -24.89 -11.61 -5.95
N TYR A 241 -24.98 -12.29 -7.08
CA TYR A 241 -23.88 -13.08 -7.64
C TYR A 241 -23.79 -12.94 -9.16
N GLU A 242 -22.60 -13.17 -9.72
CA GLU A 242 -22.34 -13.09 -11.15
C GLU A 242 -21.34 -14.15 -11.60
N PHE A 243 -21.52 -14.64 -12.83
CA PHE A 243 -20.59 -15.55 -13.49
C PHE A 243 -19.76 -14.79 -14.53
N SER A 244 -18.44 -14.85 -14.44
CA SER A 244 -17.54 -14.30 -15.45
C SER A 244 -16.51 -15.34 -15.87
N ALA A 245 -16.53 -15.75 -17.14
CA ALA A 245 -15.69 -16.84 -17.67
C ALA A 245 -15.71 -18.11 -16.78
N ASN A 246 -14.64 -18.32 -16.01
CA ASN A 246 -14.39 -19.45 -15.10
C ASN A 246 -14.50 -19.06 -13.61
N LEU A 247 -15.20 -17.97 -13.31
CA LEU A 247 -15.35 -17.38 -11.99
C LEU A 247 -16.83 -17.29 -11.60
N LEU A 248 -17.13 -17.58 -10.33
CA LEU A 248 -18.37 -17.20 -9.67
C LEU A 248 -18.04 -16.20 -8.57
N SER A 249 -18.68 -15.04 -8.57
CA SER A 249 -18.46 -13.98 -7.58
C SER A 249 -19.75 -13.58 -6.88
N PHE A 250 -19.67 -13.31 -5.58
CA PHE A 250 -20.76 -12.81 -4.73
C PHE A 250 -20.43 -11.42 -4.21
N LYS A 251 -21.45 -10.58 -4.07
CA LYS A 251 -21.34 -9.24 -3.47
C LYS A 251 -22.17 -9.16 -2.19
N ILE A 252 -21.55 -8.73 -1.08
CA ILE A 252 -22.16 -8.57 0.24
C ILE A 252 -21.94 -7.14 0.72
N ALA A 253 -22.99 -6.46 1.21
CA ALA A 253 -22.86 -5.13 1.79
C ALA A 253 -22.30 -5.16 3.23
N LYS A 254 -21.49 -4.15 3.57
CA LYS A 254 -21.06 -3.84 4.94
C LYS A 254 -22.19 -3.08 5.64
N GLU A 255 -22.59 -3.50 6.84
CA GLU A 255 -23.59 -2.74 7.62
C GLU A 255 -22.93 -1.49 8.20
N SER A 256 -23.50 -0.30 7.96
CA SER A 256 -23.02 0.96 8.50
C SER A 256 -23.33 1.08 10.00
N SER A 257 -22.30 1.33 10.80
CA SER A 257 -22.44 1.72 12.21
C SER A 257 -23.18 3.05 12.31
N GLN A 258 -24.49 3.01 12.59
CA GLN A 258 -25.22 4.20 13.03
C GLN A 258 -24.72 4.61 14.42
N ILE A 259 -23.78 5.55 14.49
CA ILE A 259 -23.49 6.32 15.70
C ILE A 259 -24.52 7.46 15.76
N LEU A 260 -25.45 7.38 16.72
CA LEU A 260 -26.31 8.50 17.10
C LEU A 260 -25.45 9.62 17.67
N ALA A 261 -25.28 10.70 16.92
CA ALA A 261 -24.73 11.96 17.44
C ALA A 261 -25.78 12.67 18.34
N PRO A 262 -25.38 13.30 19.45
CA PRO A 262 -26.30 14.04 20.31
C PRO A 262 -26.78 15.32 19.62
N GLU A 263 -28.08 15.63 19.80
CA GLU A 263 -28.74 16.81 19.27
C GLU A 263 -28.07 18.11 19.79
N ILE A 264 -27.62 18.96 18.87
CA ILE A 264 -27.18 20.34 19.18
C ILE A 264 -28.22 21.30 18.62
N GLN A 265 -28.76 22.13 19.51
CA GLN A 265 -29.76 23.16 19.22
C GLN A 265 -29.22 24.29 18.33
N ASN A 266 -30.03 24.64 17.33
CA ASN A 266 -29.83 25.72 16.38
C ASN A 266 -29.69 27.11 17.04
N VAL A 267 -28.69 27.87 16.61
CA VAL A 267 -28.75 29.35 16.59
C VAL A 267 -28.38 29.84 15.20
N ALA A 268 -29.34 30.47 14.54
CA ALA A 268 -29.23 31.03 13.19
C ALA A 268 -28.42 32.33 13.16
N LYS A 269 -27.72 32.56 12.04
CA LYS A 269 -27.57 33.89 11.40
C LYS A 269 -27.04 33.77 9.95
N ASP A 270 -27.96 34.04 9.04
CA ASP A 270 -27.93 34.63 7.69
C ASP A 270 -26.68 34.62 6.77
N ALA A 271 -27.00 34.44 5.49
CA ALA A 271 -26.17 34.01 4.38
C ALA A 271 -25.39 35.10 3.62
N ILE A 272 -24.30 34.68 2.97
CA ILE A 272 -23.82 35.20 1.66
C ILE A 272 -23.46 33.97 0.79
N PRO A 273 -23.89 33.90 -0.49
CA PRO A 273 -23.77 32.69 -1.30
C PRO A 273 -22.40 32.59 -1.97
N SER A 274 -21.72 31.45 -1.79
CA SER A 274 -20.73 30.98 -2.74
C SER A 274 -20.81 29.45 -2.78
N VAL A 275 -21.05 28.90 -3.96
CA VAL A 275 -21.08 27.46 -4.20
C VAL A 275 -19.67 26.93 -3.95
N LYS A 276 -19.45 26.30 -2.79
CA LYS A 276 -18.27 25.50 -2.49
C LYS A 276 -18.72 24.04 -2.38
N ALA A 277 -18.18 23.19 -3.24
CA ALA A 277 -18.22 21.75 -3.03
C ALA A 277 -17.63 21.48 -1.63
N THR A 278 -18.46 20.97 -0.73
CA THR A 278 -18.07 20.71 0.64
C THR A 278 -17.57 19.27 0.68
N TYR A 279 -16.25 19.09 0.55
CA TYR A 279 -15.62 17.87 1.00
C TYR A 279 -15.44 17.99 2.51
N HIS A 280 -16.33 17.34 3.25
CA HIS A 280 -16.05 16.99 4.63
C HIS A 280 -15.00 15.87 4.61
N LYS A 281 -13.75 16.20 4.86
CA LYS A 281 -12.87 15.27 5.56
C LYS A 281 -12.73 15.86 6.96
N GLU A 282 -13.52 15.34 7.89
CA GLU A 282 -13.21 15.53 9.30
C GLU A 282 -11.73 15.14 9.49
N ASN A 283 -10.95 15.97 10.17
CA ASN A 283 -9.67 15.51 10.69
C ASN A 283 -10.00 14.28 11.54
N GLU A 284 -9.73 13.07 11.03
CA GLU A 284 -9.74 11.87 11.84
C GLU A 284 -8.80 12.16 13.01
N ALA A 285 -9.37 12.31 14.21
CA ALA A 285 -8.58 12.47 15.42
C ALA A 285 -7.63 11.27 15.47
N LEU A 286 -6.34 11.52 15.70
CA LEU A 286 -5.35 10.44 15.79
C LEU A 286 -5.82 9.40 16.82
N GLN A 287 -5.93 8.15 16.39
CA GLN A 287 -6.44 7.04 17.19
C GLN A 287 -5.37 5.99 17.39
N LYS A 288 -5.33 5.39 18.58
CA LYS A 288 -4.51 4.21 18.86
C LYS A 288 -5.33 2.96 18.55
N PHE A 289 -4.69 1.96 17.95
CA PHE A 289 -5.35 0.73 17.54
C PHE A 289 -4.96 -0.40 18.51
N THR A 290 -5.93 -1.23 18.89
CA THR A 290 -5.81 -2.25 19.95
C THR A 290 -6.25 -3.63 19.45
N PHE A 291 -5.76 -4.02 18.27
CA PHE A 291 -6.09 -5.31 17.66
C PHE A 291 -5.06 -6.42 17.98
N MET A 292 -3.86 -6.05 18.47
CA MET A 292 -2.76 -6.98 18.78
C MET A 292 -2.65 -7.22 20.28
N GLU A 293 -2.31 -8.45 20.68
CA GLU A 293 -2.06 -8.79 22.08
C GLU A 293 -0.79 -8.11 22.62
N GLU A 294 -0.76 -7.74 23.90
CA GLU A 294 0.39 -7.02 24.50
C GLU A 294 1.71 -7.80 24.41
N GLU A 295 1.65 -9.13 24.49
CA GLU A 295 2.83 -10.00 24.33
C GLU A 295 3.41 -9.90 22.92
N ASP A 296 2.54 -9.92 21.91
CA ASP A 296 2.93 -9.79 20.51
C ASP A 296 3.43 -8.38 20.18
N ILE A 297 2.82 -7.34 20.75
CA ILE A 297 3.31 -5.95 20.62
C ILE A 297 4.74 -5.85 21.17
N THR A 298 4.98 -6.38 22.36
CA THR A 298 6.30 -6.36 23.00
C THR A 298 7.32 -7.16 22.20
N SER A 299 6.91 -8.34 21.71
CA SER A 299 7.75 -9.20 20.86
C SER A 299 8.10 -8.52 19.55
N LEU A 300 7.13 -7.89 18.88
CA LEU A 300 7.31 -7.14 17.65
C LEU A 300 8.27 -5.96 17.85
N GLU A 301 8.09 -5.17 18.92
CA GLU A 301 8.99 -4.06 19.27
C GLU A 301 10.44 -4.54 19.44
N LEU A 302 10.64 -5.67 20.12
CA LEU A 302 11.96 -6.28 20.28
C LEU A 302 12.58 -6.63 18.92
N ARG A 303 11.82 -7.26 18.01
CA ARG A 303 12.32 -7.65 16.67
C ARG A 303 12.66 -6.46 15.79
N LEU A 304 11.86 -5.40 15.82
CA LEU A 304 12.14 -4.17 15.08
C LEU A 304 13.42 -3.49 15.56
N ASN A 305 13.71 -3.53 16.87
CA ASN A 305 14.96 -3.02 17.43
C ASN A 305 16.17 -3.93 17.11
N GLU A 306 15.97 -5.25 17.04
CA GLU A 306 16.99 -6.19 16.55
C GLU A 306 17.35 -5.87 15.09
N LEU A 307 16.36 -5.69 14.21
CA LEU A 307 16.57 -5.28 12.81
C LEU A 307 17.29 -3.93 12.69
N ALA A 308 16.92 -2.94 13.52
CA ALA A 308 17.60 -1.65 13.56
C ALA A 308 19.10 -1.80 13.82
N THR A 309 19.46 -2.68 14.75
CA THR A 309 20.85 -2.98 15.09
C THR A 309 21.55 -3.60 13.89
N GLN A 310 20.96 -4.60 13.24
CA GLN A 310 21.56 -5.26 12.06
C GLN A 310 21.79 -4.27 10.90
N PHE A 311 20.81 -3.41 10.62
CA PHE A 311 20.92 -2.42 9.54
C PHE A 311 21.88 -1.27 9.85
N MET A 312 22.22 -1.03 11.12
CA MET A 312 23.30 -0.10 11.46
C MET A 312 24.64 -0.57 10.87
N TRP A 313 24.91 -1.88 10.91
CA TRP A 313 26.17 -2.49 10.46
C TRP A 313 26.29 -2.63 8.93
N MET A 314 25.19 -2.57 8.17
CA MET A 314 25.22 -2.60 6.69
C MET A 314 26.05 -1.48 6.06
N GLY A 315 26.23 -0.35 6.75
CA GLY A 315 26.95 0.82 6.21
C GLY A 315 28.47 0.83 6.44
N SER A 316 29.01 -0.12 7.19
CA SER A 316 30.42 -0.13 7.63
C SER A 316 31.35 -1.06 6.84
N ASN A 317 30.86 -1.67 5.76
CA ASN A 317 31.49 -2.68 4.90
C ASN A 317 31.77 -4.04 5.56
N GLU A 318 31.50 -5.08 4.76
CA GLU A 318 31.50 -6.52 5.05
C GLU A 318 30.34 -7.03 5.91
N LEU A 319 29.12 -6.88 5.38
CA LEU A 319 28.02 -7.77 5.76
C LEU A 319 28.46 -9.21 5.43
N ASN A 320 28.53 -10.07 6.44
CA ASN A 320 28.88 -11.47 6.24
C ASN A 320 27.62 -12.35 6.26
N ARG A 321 27.80 -13.65 6.03
CA ARG A 321 26.72 -14.62 5.99
C ARG A 321 25.88 -14.65 7.27
N ASP A 322 26.55 -14.64 8.41
CA ASP A 322 25.93 -14.73 9.73
C ASP A 322 25.09 -13.48 10.03
N ASP A 323 25.48 -12.31 9.49
CA ASP A 323 24.70 -11.08 9.58
C ASP A 323 23.43 -11.18 8.73
N VAL A 324 23.51 -11.75 7.52
CA VAL A 324 22.34 -11.98 6.65
C VAL A 324 21.37 -12.97 7.31
N ASP A 325 21.86 -14.05 7.90
CA ASP A 325 21.04 -15.02 8.63
C ASP A 325 20.33 -14.36 9.83
N GLN A 326 20.99 -13.45 10.54
CA GLN A 326 20.37 -12.67 11.62
C GLN A 326 19.27 -11.74 11.10
N ILE A 327 19.50 -11.05 9.98
CA ILE A 327 18.49 -10.20 9.33
C ILE A 327 17.27 -11.03 8.91
N ILE A 328 17.50 -12.17 8.24
CA ILE A 328 16.44 -13.09 7.82
C ILE A 328 15.66 -13.58 9.04
N SER A 329 16.35 -14.04 10.09
CA SER A 329 15.68 -14.56 11.29
C SER A 329 14.82 -13.49 11.98
N ALA A 330 15.30 -12.25 12.05
CA ALA A 330 14.53 -11.14 12.61
C ALA A 330 13.32 -10.80 11.74
N PHE A 331 13.45 -10.84 10.41
CA PHE A 331 12.32 -10.67 9.49
C PHE A 331 11.31 -11.81 9.55
N GLU A 332 11.74 -13.07 9.64
CA GLU A 332 10.83 -14.23 9.75
C GLU A 332 9.96 -14.10 10.99
N ARG A 333 10.54 -13.72 12.13
CA ARG A 333 9.80 -13.49 13.38
C ARG A 333 8.85 -12.32 13.27
N THR A 334 9.30 -11.20 12.68
CA THR A 334 8.47 -10.01 12.44
C THR A 334 7.27 -10.34 11.55
N SER A 335 7.53 -10.97 10.40
CA SER A 335 6.50 -11.41 9.46
C SER A 335 5.51 -12.38 10.11
N SER A 336 6.01 -13.34 10.89
CA SER A 336 5.15 -14.32 11.57
C SER A 336 4.15 -13.65 12.49
N ILE A 337 4.59 -12.69 13.33
CA ILE A 337 3.70 -11.93 14.23
C ILE A 337 2.69 -11.12 13.42
N LEU A 338 3.15 -10.37 12.41
CA LEU A 338 2.26 -9.54 11.58
C LEU A 338 1.22 -10.37 10.81
N MET A 339 1.56 -11.58 10.42
CA MET A 339 0.64 -12.46 9.69
C MET A 339 -0.44 -13.10 10.58
N LEU A 340 -0.31 -13.06 11.91
CA LEU A 340 -1.35 -13.53 12.83
C LEU A 340 -2.59 -12.62 12.83
N TYR A 341 -2.41 -11.35 12.48
CA TYR A 341 -3.45 -10.33 12.56
C TYR A 341 -3.87 -9.87 11.16
N SER A 342 -5.18 -9.84 10.90
CA SER A 342 -5.71 -9.50 9.57
C SER A 342 -5.30 -8.09 9.10
N GLU A 343 -5.20 -7.18 10.05
CA GLU A 343 -4.91 -5.77 9.85
C GLU A 343 -3.47 -5.50 9.43
N THR A 344 -2.54 -6.42 9.76
CA THR A 344 -1.11 -6.27 9.45
C THR A 344 -0.56 -7.38 8.55
N GLN A 345 -1.43 -8.30 8.12
CA GLN A 345 -1.08 -9.43 7.28
C GLN A 345 -0.42 -9.02 5.97
N THR A 346 -0.84 -7.90 5.36
CA THR A 346 -0.24 -7.38 4.12
C THR A 346 1.24 -7.04 4.31
N LEU A 347 1.58 -6.35 5.40
CA LEU A 347 2.96 -6.05 5.75
C LEU A 347 3.75 -7.33 6.03
N GLY A 348 3.14 -8.27 6.75
CA GLY A 348 3.74 -9.58 7.02
C GLY A 348 4.07 -10.38 5.76
N ILE A 349 3.18 -10.39 4.76
CA ILE A 349 3.41 -11.04 3.46
C ILE A 349 4.51 -10.33 2.68
N ALA A 350 4.48 -8.99 2.60
CA ALA A 350 5.51 -8.23 1.88
C ALA A 350 6.91 -8.48 2.46
N ILE A 351 7.03 -8.53 3.79
CA ILE A 351 8.29 -8.87 4.47
C ILE A 351 8.71 -10.31 4.13
N ARG A 352 7.79 -11.27 4.14
CA ARG A 352 8.08 -12.66 3.76
C ARG A 352 8.57 -12.78 2.31
N ASP A 353 7.97 -12.04 1.40
CA ASP A 353 8.37 -12.03 -0.01
C ASP A 353 9.78 -11.46 -0.16
N LEU A 354 10.13 -10.41 0.60
CA LEU A 354 11.50 -9.90 0.68
C LEU A 354 12.49 -10.96 1.20
N ILE A 355 12.14 -11.68 2.27
CA ILE A 355 12.99 -12.77 2.80
C ILE A 355 13.28 -13.80 1.70
N SER A 356 12.26 -14.21 0.94
CA SER A 356 12.42 -15.19 -0.13
C SER A 356 13.40 -14.75 -1.21
N ILE A 357 13.42 -13.44 -1.53
CA ILE A 357 14.33 -12.86 -2.52
C ILE A 357 15.75 -12.76 -1.96
N ILE A 358 15.91 -12.32 -0.71
CA ILE A 358 17.22 -12.27 -0.03
C ILE A 358 17.82 -13.67 0.05
N GLN A 359 17.03 -14.69 0.41
CA GLN A 359 17.48 -16.09 0.47
C GLN A 359 17.88 -16.64 -0.90
N ARG A 360 17.17 -16.27 -1.97
CA ARG A 360 17.48 -16.70 -3.33
C ARG A 360 18.81 -16.11 -3.82
N ASP A 361 19.02 -14.81 -3.58
CA ASP A 361 20.13 -14.03 -4.13
C ASP A 361 21.06 -13.47 -3.03
N GLU A 362 21.39 -14.30 -2.03
CA GLU A 362 22.13 -13.94 -0.81
C GLU A 362 23.44 -13.18 -1.12
N LYS A 363 24.20 -13.66 -2.11
CA LYS A 363 25.45 -13.03 -2.53
C LYS A 363 25.24 -11.63 -3.09
N VAL A 364 24.19 -11.44 -3.89
CA VAL A 364 23.85 -10.13 -4.47
C VAL A 364 23.44 -9.16 -3.36
N PHE A 365 22.68 -9.64 -2.38
CA PHE A 365 22.31 -8.85 -1.21
C PHE A 365 23.53 -8.36 -0.42
N ILE A 366 24.52 -9.24 -0.20
CA ILE A 366 25.80 -8.88 0.44
C ILE A 366 26.57 -7.85 -0.42
N ASP A 367 26.71 -8.10 -1.72
CA ASP A 367 27.45 -7.24 -2.64
C ASP A 367 26.82 -5.83 -2.75
N MET A 368 25.49 -5.74 -2.62
CA MET A 368 24.74 -4.49 -2.66
C MET A 368 24.49 -3.85 -1.29
N ALA A 369 24.90 -4.48 -0.19
CA ALA A 369 24.57 -4.04 1.17
C ALA A 369 24.94 -2.58 1.45
N ALA A 370 26.11 -2.13 1.00
CA ALA A 370 26.55 -0.75 1.17
C ALA A 370 25.64 0.25 0.43
N GLN A 371 25.22 -0.09 -0.80
CA GLN A 371 24.33 0.74 -1.63
C GLN A 371 22.90 0.77 -1.09
N MET A 372 22.44 -0.35 -0.53
CA MET A 372 21.10 -0.50 0.05
C MET A 372 21.02 -0.05 1.51
N SER A 373 22.15 0.25 2.17
CA SER A 373 22.18 0.57 3.60
C SER A 373 21.24 1.70 3.99
N THR A 374 21.17 2.77 3.19
CA THR A 374 20.23 3.89 3.40
C THR A 374 18.77 3.44 3.26
N LEU A 375 18.48 2.58 2.27
CA LEU A 375 17.14 2.06 2.02
C LEU A 375 16.67 1.12 3.13
N CYS A 376 17.51 0.18 3.54
CA CYS A 376 17.21 -0.74 4.64
C CYS A 376 17.02 0.02 5.97
N LYS A 377 17.83 1.05 6.22
CA LYS A 377 17.66 1.93 7.38
C LYS A 377 16.33 2.70 7.32
N SER A 378 15.98 3.26 6.15
CA SER A 378 14.69 3.95 5.96
C SER A 378 13.52 3.00 6.18
N PHE A 379 13.57 1.81 5.57
CA PHE A 379 12.54 0.77 5.72
C PHE A 379 12.31 0.38 7.18
N ASN A 380 13.39 0.11 7.92
CA ASN A 380 13.25 -0.24 9.33
C ASN A 380 12.77 0.93 10.19
N ASN A 381 13.21 2.15 9.88
CA ASN A 381 12.69 3.36 10.52
C ASN A 381 11.18 3.48 10.30
N ASP A 382 10.69 3.22 9.08
CA ASP A 382 9.26 3.24 8.78
C ASP A 382 8.48 2.19 9.55
N LEU A 383 9.00 0.97 9.67
CA LEU A 383 8.38 -0.06 10.50
C LEU A 383 8.29 0.38 11.97
N ILE A 384 9.34 1.01 12.51
CA ILE A 384 9.34 1.51 13.89
C ILE A 384 8.35 2.66 14.06
N ILE A 385 8.32 3.62 13.13
CA ILE A 385 7.42 4.76 13.16
C ILE A 385 5.97 4.29 13.04
N TRP A 386 5.69 3.40 12.10
CA TRP A 386 4.39 2.77 11.93
C TRP A 386 3.95 2.09 13.22
N PHE A 387 4.80 1.22 13.77
CA PHE A 387 4.51 0.51 15.00
C PHE A 387 4.17 1.46 16.16
N LYS A 388 5.00 2.49 16.38
CA LYS A 388 4.74 3.51 17.40
C LYS A 388 3.46 4.30 17.14
N SER A 389 3.21 4.66 15.89
CA SER A 389 2.01 5.42 15.51
C SER A 389 0.74 4.62 15.73
N ILE A 390 0.73 3.34 15.35
CA ILE A 390 -0.43 2.47 15.48
C ILE A 390 -0.75 2.18 16.95
N PHE A 391 0.25 1.82 17.76
CA PHE A 391 0.01 1.30 19.12
C PHE A 391 0.19 2.33 20.24
N TYR A 392 1.05 3.35 20.08
CA TYR A 392 1.42 4.26 21.18
C TYR A 392 1.05 5.72 20.99
N GLU A 393 1.22 6.30 19.80
CA GLU A 393 1.12 7.75 19.58
C GLU A 393 -0.20 8.17 18.95
N GLY A 394 -0.80 7.29 18.14
CA GLY A 394 -2.00 7.54 17.37
C GLY A 394 -1.70 7.76 15.89
N ALA A 395 -2.52 7.15 15.05
CA ALA A 395 -2.45 7.22 13.60
C ALA A 395 -3.82 7.64 13.01
N PRO A 396 -3.84 8.23 11.80
CA PRO A 396 -5.10 8.60 11.14
C PRO A 396 -5.90 7.37 10.71
N SER A 397 -5.23 6.26 10.42
CA SER A 397 -5.86 5.01 9.99
C SER A 397 -5.01 3.81 10.38
N ILE A 398 -5.61 2.63 10.38
CA ILE A 398 -4.90 1.37 10.68
C ILE A 398 -3.86 1.01 9.62
N ASN A 399 -4.09 1.41 8.37
CA ASN A 399 -3.17 1.20 7.24
C ASN A 399 -2.19 2.38 7.06
N PHE A 400 -1.98 3.18 8.11
CA PHE A 400 -1.07 4.31 8.05
C PHE A 400 0.33 3.81 7.66
N MET A 401 1.02 4.48 6.74
CA MET A 401 2.35 4.11 6.23
C MET A 401 2.48 2.78 5.48
N ASP A 402 1.45 1.94 5.37
CA ASP A 402 1.54 0.65 4.65
C ASP A 402 2.10 0.80 3.24
N ALA A 403 1.61 1.79 2.49
CA ALA A 403 2.08 2.05 1.13
C ALA A 403 3.57 2.45 1.09
N SER A 404 4.04 3.22 2.07
CA SER A 404 5.45 3.64 2.17
C SER A 404 6.35 2.47 2.55
N ILE A 405 5.92 1.63 3.50
CA ILE A 405 6.64 0.42 3.92
C ILE A 405 6.73 -0.58 2.76
N ILE A 406 5.60 -0.86 2.09
CA ILE A 406 5.55 -1.77 0.93
C ILE A 406 6.40 -1.22 -0.21
N SER A 407 6.33 0.09 -0.46
CA SER A 407 7.18 0.76 -1.46
C SER A 407 8.66 0.53 -1.14
N ASN A 408 9.08 0.73 0.10
CA ASN A 408 10.46 0.48 0.53
C ASN A 408 10.87 -0.99 0.40
N ILE A 409 9.97 -1.94 0.70
CA ILE A 409 10.21 -3.36 0.45
C ILE A 409 10.46 -3.62 -1.04
N GLN A 410 9.57 -3.14 -1.90
CA GLN A 410 9.69 -3.28 -3.35
C GLN A 410 10.99 -2.65 -3.88
N MET A 411 11.44 -1.54 -3.30
CA MET A 411 12.73 -0.95 -3.63
C MET A 411 13.88 -1.89 -3.30
N VAL A 412 13.92 -2.42 -2.08
CA VAL A 412 14.95 -3.38 -1.65
C VAL A 412 14.95 -4.59 -2.58
N GLN A 413 13.77 -5.13 -2.92
CA GLN A 413 13.62 -6.22 -3.88
C GLN A 413 14.16 -5.85 -5.27
N SER A 414 13.90 -4.64 -5.76
CA SER A 414 14.34 -4.19 -7.09
C SER A 414 15.86 -4.16 -7.24
N PHE A 415 16.61 -3.95 -6.15
CA PHE A 415 18.07 -4.04 -6.16
C PHE A 415 18.54 -5.48 -6.39
N LEU A 416 17.82 -6.44 -5.82
CA LEU A 416 18.20 -7.86 -5.84
C LEU A 416 17.79 -8.59 -7.11
N LEU A 417 16.87 -8.01 -7.89
CA LEU A 417 16.52 -8.56 -9.20
C LEU A 417 17.60 -8.20 -10.24
N PRO A 418 18.03 -9.16 -11.09
CA PRO A 418 18.94 -8.87 -12.18
C PRO A 418 18.33 -7.81 -13.09
N ALA A 419 19.17 -6.90 -13.60
CA ALA A 419 18.78 -5.94 -14.62
C ALA A 419 18.59 -6.68 -15.96
N GLU A 420 17.51 -7.45 -16.11
CA GLU A 420 17.09 -8.03 -17.38
C GLU A 420 15.79 -7.37 -17.85
N GLU A 421 15.95 -6.59 -18.92
CA GLU A 421 15.02 -6.23 -19.98
C GLU A 421 13.53 -6.19 -19.62
N ILE A 422 13.08 -5.00 -19.20
CA ILE A 422 11.72 -4.57 -19.54
C ILE A 422 11.68 -4.52 -21.08
N PRO A 423 10.85 -5.29 -21.78
CA PRO A 423 10.74 -5.17 -23.22
C PRO A 423 10.28 -3.74 -23.55
N LEU A 424 11.19 -2.99 -24.18
CA LEU A 424 10.83 -1.87 -25.04
C LEU A 424 10.36 -2.49 -26.36
N ASP A 425 9.18 -2.07 -26.84
CA ASP A 425 8.36 -2.65 -27.93
C ASP A 425 7.61 -3.93 -27.52
N ASP A 426 6.29 -4.03 -27.67
CA ASP A 426 5.55 -3.79 -28.91
C ASP A 426 4.46 -2.72 -28.80
N ALA A 427 4.78 -1.54 -29.34
CA ALA A 427 3.80 -0.73 -30.04
C ALA A 427 3.66 -1.26 -31.47
N ASP A 428 3.14 -2.47 -31.66
CA ASP A 428 2.55 -2.89 -32.94
C ASP A 428 1.72 -4.15 -32.69
N GLY A 429 0.42 -4.07 -32.97
CA GLY A 429 -0.53 -5.12 -32.60
C GLY A 429 -0.35 -6.40 -33.39
N PHE A 430 -0.85 -7.52 -32.86
CA PHE A 430 -1.40 -8.60 -33.68
C PHE A 430 -2.40 -9.48 -32.91
N GLU A 431 -3.33 -9.99 -33.71
CA GLU A 431 -4.51 -10.78 -33.40
C GLU A 431 -4.17 -12.17 -32.81
N PHE A 432 -5.01 -12.63 -31.88
CA PHE A 432 -4.92 -13.94 -31.26
C PHE A 432 -5.46 -15.05 -32.17
N PHE A 433 -4.70 -16.14 -32.29
CA PHE A 433 -5.21 -17.50 -32.48
C PHE A 433 -4.78 -18.38 -31.31
#